data_AF-A0AAE6FZ59-F1
#
_entry.id   AF-A0AAE6FZ59-F1
#
_cell.length_a   1.000
_cell.length_b   1.000
_cell.length_c   1.000
_cell.angle_alpha   90.00
_cell.angle_beta   90.00
_cell.angle_gamma   90.00
#
_symmetry.space_group_name_H-M   'P 1'
#
loop_
_entity.id
_entity.type
_entity.pdbx_description
1 polymer ?
#
loop_
_entity_poly.entity_id
_entity_poly.type
_entity_poly.pdbx_seq_one_letter_code
_entity_poly.pdbx_strand_id
1 'polypeptide(L)' 'MSQKKDHILRAWRDPEYFNSLTAEERAALPANPAAELDLGDDVLESITGGCGCKPGQSSAICTPCPPYHCL' A
#
# COMPACT_ATOMS: atom_id res chain seq x y z
N MET A 1 13.19 0.80 23.84
CA MET A 1 12.61 -0.11 22.82
C MET A 1 12.26 0.57 21.48
N SER A 2 12.74 1.79 21.19
CA SER A 2 12.41 2.51 19.92
C SER A 2 13.22 2.01 18.72
N GLN A 3 14.54 1.85 18.90
CA GLN A 3 15.49 1.43 17.85
C GLN A 3 15.08 0.15 17.09
N LYS A 4 14.46 -0.81 17.79
CA LYS A 4 14.06 -2.11 17.20
C LYS A 4 12.86 -1.96 16.24
N LYS A 5 11.96 -1.00 16.51
CA LYS A 5 10.81 -0.70 15.63
C LYS A 5 11.26 0.06 14.38
N ASP A 6 12.15 1.04 14.55
CA ASP A 6 12.67 1.82 13.43
C ASP A 6 13.46 0.94 12.44
N HIS A 7 14.20 -0.05 12.96
CA HIS A 7 14.86 -1.07 12.15
C HIS A 7 13.86 -1.90 11.31
N ILE A 8 12.78 -2.40 11.92
CA ILE A 8 11.75 -3.19 11.21
C ILE A 8 11.07 -2.35 10.12
N LEU A 9 10.69 -1.12 10.46
CA LEU A 9 10.04 -0.22 9.50
C LEU A 9 10.96 0.11 8.32
N ARG A 10 12.25 0.30 8.59
CA ARG A 10 13.25 0.56 7.54
C ARG A 10 13.47 -0.67 6.67
N ALA A 11 13.53 -1.86 7.25
CA ALA A 11 13.64 -3.12 6.52
C ALA A 11 12.46 -3.39 5.58
N TRP A 12 11.25 -2.93 5.90
CA TRP A 12 10.09 -3.07 5.01
C TRP A 12 9.94 -1.96 3.97
N ARG A 13 10.45 -0.75 4.26
CA ARG A 13 10.32 0.40 3.37
C ARG A 13 11.43 0.47 2.31
N ASP A 14 12.64 0.08 2.70
CA ASP A 14 13.85 0.27 1.90
C ASP A 14 14.39 -1.09 1.42
N PRO A 15 14.22 -1.44 0.13
CA PRO A 15 14.66 -2.71 -0.40
C PRO A 15 16.18 -2.86 -0.42
N GLU A 16 16.94 -1.77 -0.56
CA GLU A 16 18.41 -1.82 -0.52
C GLU A 16 18.89 -2.16 0.89
N TYR A 17 18.28 -1.53 1.90
CA TYR A 17 18.54 -1.86 3.29
C TYR A 17 18.17 -3.32 3.60
N PHE A 18 17.00 -3.80 3.17
CA PHE A 18 16.59 -5.19 3.34
C PHE A 18 17.60 -6.18 2.73
N ASN A 19 18.09 -5.89 1.52
CA ASN A 19 19.06 -6.73 0.83
C ASN A 19 20.46 -6.69 1.45
N SER A 20 20.80 -5.62 2.17
CA SER A 20 22.06 -5.52 2.92
C SER A 20 22.10 -6.32 4.22
N LEU A 21 20.94 -6.79 4.72
CA LEU A 21 20.85 -7.57 5.95
C LEU A 21 21.32 -9.02 5.74
N THR A 22 21.88 -9.60 6.81
CA THR A 22 22.26 -11.03 6.82
C THR A 22 21.03 -11.95 6.73
N ALA A 23 21.25 -13.24 6.50
CA ALA A 23 20.15 -14.21 6.46
C ALA A 23 19.45 -14.32 7.83
N GLU A 24 20.23 -14.26 8.90
CA GLU A 24 19.78 -14.36 10.29
C GLU A 24 18.97 -13.13 10.69
N GLU A 25 19.42 -11.93 10.30
CA GLU A 25 18.70 -10.69 10.57
C GLU A 25 17.38 -10.62 9.80
N ARG A 26 17.35 -11.08 8.54
CA ARG A 26 16.11 -11.17 7.76
C ARG A 26 15.13 -12.16 8.36
N ALA A 27 15.60 -13.31 8.85
CA ALA A 27 14.76 -14.31 9.51
C ALA A 27 14.21 -13.83 10.86
N ALA A 28 14.88 -12.88 11.51
CA ALA A 28 14.42 -12.25 12.75
C ALA A 28 13.37 -11.15 12.54
N LEU A 29 13.14 -10.71 11.29
CA LEU A 29 12.09 -9.74 10.98
C LEU A 29 10.70 -10.38 11.11
N PRO A 30 9.70 -9.65 11.64
CA PRO A 30 8.33 -10.12 11.64
C PRO A 30 7.79 -10.26 10.21
N ALA A 31 6.73 -11.06 10.05
CA ALA A 31 6.01 -11.18 8.79
C ALA A 31 5.60 -9.79 8.29
N ASN A 32 5.84 -9.52 7.01
CA ASN A 32 5.47 -8.25 6.40
C ASN A 32 3.93 -8.15 6.35
N PRO A 33 3.30 -7.13 6.96
CA PRO A 33 1.85 -6.97 6.98
C PRO A 33 1.24 -6.82 5.58
N ALA A 34 2.02 -6.41 4.57
CA ALA A 34 1.58 -6.35 3.19
C ALA A 34 1.64 -7.71 2.47
N ALA A 35 2.40 -8.68 3.00
CA ALA A 35 2.53 -10.01 2.40
C ALA A 35 1.38 -10.97 2.77
N GLU A 36 0.60 -10.64 3.81
CA GLU A 36 -0.57 -11.46 4.22
C GLU A 36 -1.81 -11.18 3.35
N LEU A 37 -1.82 -10.08 2.62
CA LEU A 37 -2.90 -9.69 1.72
C LEU A 37 -2.63 -10.21 0.31
N ASP A 38 -3.00 -11.46 0.06
CA ASP A 38 -3.08 -12.00 -1.30
C ASP A 38 -4.40 -11.54 -1.94
N LEU A 39 -4.32 -10.53 -2.79
CA LEU A 39 -5.47 -10.05 -3.57
C LEU A 39 -5.44 -10.73 -4.93
N GLY A 40 -6.49 -11.48 -5.26
CA GLY A 40 -6.64 -12.06 -6.60
C GLY A 40 -6.71 -10.99 -7.69
N ASP A 41 -6.28 -11.34 -8.89
CA ASP A 41 -6.30 -10.45 -10.06
C ASP A 41 -7.71 -9.88 -10.33
N ASP A 42 -8.76 -10.64 -10.04
CA ASP A 42 -10.15 -10.23 -10.13
C ASP A 42 -10.51 -9.11 -9.13
N VAL A 43 -9.99 -9.21 -7.90
CA VAL A 43 -10.16 -8.17 -6.87
C VAL A 43 -9.35 -6.93 -7.25
N LEU A 44 -8.12 -7.11 -7.74
CA LEU A 44 -7.27 -6.00 -8.19
C LEU A 44 -7.89 -5.26 -9.40
N GLU A 45 -8.48 -5.98 -10.35
CA GLU A 45 -9.20 -5.39 -11.49
C GLU A 45 -10.43 -4.60 -11.04
N SER A 46 -11.11 -5.06 -9.98
CA SER A 46 -12.26 -4.36 -9.40
C SER A 46 -11.89 -3.07 -8.65
N ILE A 47 -10.64 -2.94 -8.19
CA ILE A 47 -10.14 -1.76 -7.48
C ILE A 47 -9.80 -0.68 -8.51
N THR A 48 -10.80 0.08 -8.92
CA THR A 48 -10.63 1.32 -9.70
C THR A 48 -10.38 2.50 -8.78
N GLY A 49 -9.35 3.30 -9.06
CA GLY A 49 -9.09 4.54 -8.33
C GLY A 49 -10.21 5.55 -8.54
N GLY A 50 -10.83 6.05 -7.46
CA GLY A 50 -11.60 7.29 -7.40
C GLY A 50 -12.83 7.45 -8.32
N CYS A 51 -13.24 6.44 -9.09
CA CYS A 51 -14.33 6.56 -10.07
C CYS A 51 -15.53 5.66 -9.71
N GLY A 52 -16.00 5.77 -8.46
CA GLY A 52 -17.17 5.06 -7.96
C GLY A 52 -18.22 6.02 -7.39
N CYS A 53 -18.23 7.28 -7.80
CA CYS A 53 -19.21 8.22 -7.29
C CYS A 53 -20.55 7.93 -7.96
N LYS A 54 -21.49 7.34 -7.21
CA LYS A 54 -22.91 7.44 -7.59
C LYS A 54 -23.26 8.93 -7.80
N PRO A 55 -24.16 9.27 -8.72
CA PRO A 55 -24.62 10.66 -8.88
C PRO A 55 -24.99 11.24 -7.51
N GLY A 56 -24.27 12.28 -7.07
CA GLY A 56 -24.46 12.94 -5.77
C GLY A 56 -23.59 12.47 -4.60
N GLN A 57 -22.62 11.57 -4.79
CA GLN A 57 -21.72 11.08 -3.72
C GLN A 57 -20.24 11.50 -3.88
N SER A 58 -19.88 12.29 -4.89
CA SER A 58 -18.55 12.90 -4.96
C SER A 58 -18.47 14.10 -4.02
N SER A 59 -17.42 14.16 -3.21
CA SER A 59 -17.03 15.41 -2.56
C SER A 59 -16.34 16.30 -3.61
N ALA A 60 -16.61 17.60 -3.61
CA ALA A 60 -15.92 18.55 -4.50
C ALA A 60 -14.39 18.66 -4.22
N ILE A 61 -13.89 17.95 -3.21
CA ILE A 61 -12.52 18.05 -2.69
C ILE A 61 -11.67 16.85 -3.12
N CYS A 62 -12.27 15.76 -3.59
CA CYS A 62 -11.56 14.52 -3.94
C CYS A 62 -11.20 14.37 -5.44
N THR A 63 -11.22 15.43 -6.24
CA THR A 63 -10.95 15.31 -7.68
C THR A 63 -9.75 16.14 -8.13
N PRO A 64 -8.74 15.52 -8.78
CA PRO A 64 -7.99 16.19 -9.83
C PRO A 64 -8.74 16.16 -11.18
N CYS A 65 -9.93 15.53 -11.28
CA CYS A 65 -10.67 15.51 -12.54
C CYS A 65 -11.39 16.84 -12.77
N PRO A 66 -11.04 17.60 -13.83
CA PRO A 66 -11.87 18.69 -14.32
C PRO A 66 -13.27 18.15 -14.71
N PRO A 67 -14.28 19.03 -14.80
CA PRO A 67 -15.69 18.65 -14.85
C PRO A 67 -16.05 18.03 -16.20
N TYR A 68 -15.65 16.79 -16.42
CA TYR A 68 -16.26 15.95 -17.42
C TYR A 68 -17.32 15.12 -16.72
N HIS A 69 -18.58 15.46 -17.02
CA HIS A 69 -19.72 14.63 -16.68
C HIS A 69 -19.47 13.25 -17.28
N CYS A 70 -19.25 12.25 -16.42
CA CYS A 70 -19.31 10.85 -16.84
C CYS A 70 -20.75 10.61 -17.33
N LEU A 71 -20.91 10.41 -18.65
CA LEU A 71 -22.14 9.93 -19.28
C LEU A 71 -22.30 8.43 -19.06
#